data_AF-A0A0H2Z6U2-F1
#
_entry.id   AF-A0A0H2Z6U2-F1
#
_cell.length_a   1.000
_cell.length_b   1.000
_cell.length_c   1.000
_cell.angle_alpha   90.00
_cell.angle_beta   90.00
_cell.angle_gamma   90.00
#
_symmetry.space_group_name_H-M   'P 1'
#
loop_
_entity.id
_entity.type
_entity.pdbx_description
1 polymer ?
#
loop_
_entity_poly.entity_id
_entity_poly.type
_entity_poly.pdbx_seq_one_letter_code
_entity_poly.pdbx_strand_id
1 'polypeptide(L)'
;MNSVKKIIVLGGHGETGRRIVGNLSLRYPDLQVTIGSRRAAPASDGTTPIVRIDTNDRVQALEVLSHYDLAIIALGPMHVHGSTPHQLCIEAGVDCIDINDSLVVAEQVLALQAVAAQSKRAVFTGMGFTPGLSSMLIAELADQHASHTGTYRIRACMGAAYGGGETSPYAILSSFRPQIATLVAGAHQSVPTPWRDGLERFSFPGQQVPVETIPFSPLEAVSLASSRSALAGVVSNLDARYHIQYLKQGFARMLARIQLSPQTVEWFARKFYKSGQKMKRKKDADPDTVLWVYPDDAPQRGLLVHGVLSSYDLTAAMACAVADAWLAGDLAACQGVYAVDHLGEDLRACLRRHLARRGVTSKPADIPGLTEQGLDFGWVASISSSDVRALRHFRCNWYTASPKHPKMVPLQKRFLLQSKVWKTLRSRRKGLSFLGFVLFTMRRWRQHFKALKSFRSEAVGPCAGWWPDITRDISMFTSGYSRVRDMLGQTLALQLYGQMFLETGRMEMRWLWPDPTIFAALDRPAEGVRDYWLAFMEGCQELGVLRYETQTEGNRLVCEITHCAYAAMFARLDCPELAALVRQMEHEALAYMASNSGLELDWQAGPSGTARIMLKTPLSSDRQPAEQQQRVSV
;
A
#
# COMPACT_ATOMS: atom_id res chain seq x y z
N MET A 1 21.30 -14.18 -30.38
CA MET A 1 20.69 -12.89 -29.99
C MET A 1 19.34 -13.20 -29.40
N ASN A 2 19.12 -13.00 -28.10
CA ASN A 2 17.78 -13.16 -27.54
C ASN A 2 16.90 -12.05 -28.13
N SER A 3 15.84 -12.42 -28.85
CA SER A 3 14.87 -11.46 -29.37
C SER A 3 14.24 -10.69 -28.21
N VAL A 4 14.07 -9.38 -28.38
CA VAL A 4 13.35 -8.54 -27.41
C VAL A 4 11.95 -9.13 -27.18
N LYS A 5 11.62 -9.40 -25.91
CA LYS A 5 10.31 -9.95 -25.53
C LYS A 5 9.19 -8.94 -25.78
N LYS A 6 8.04 -9.43 -26.22
CA LYS A 6 6.85 -8.62 -26.54
C LYS A 6 5.68 -9.03 -25.66
N ILE A 7 5.10 -8.07 -24.95
CA ILE A 7 3.94 -8.27 -24.08
C ILE A 7 2.76 -7.47 -24.60
N ILE A 8 1.59 -8.11 -24.72
CA ILE A 8 0.32 -7.43 -24.98
C ILE A 8 -0.55 -7.43 -23.71
N VAL A 9 -1.08 -6.27 -23.33
CA VAL A 9 -2.04 -6.14 -22.23
C VAL A 9 -3.44 -5.97 -22.80
N LEU A 10 -4.24 -7.03 -22.74
CA LEU A 10 -5.64 -7.01 -23.18
C LEU A 10 -6.48 -6.27 -22.14
N GLY A 11 -7.16 -5.19 -22.54
CA GLY A 11 -7.84 -4.31 -21.59
C GLY A 11 -6.93 -3.26 -20.94
N GLY A 12 -5.81 -2.92 -21.59
CA GLY A 12 -4.82 -1.95 -21.09
C GLY A 12 -5.35 -0.53 -20.82
N HIS A 13 -6.51 -0.13 -21.37
CA HIS A 13 -7.17 1.14 -21.02
C HIS A 13 -7.94 1.11 -19.69
N GLY A 14 -8.23 -0.08 -19.15
CA GLY A 14 -8.91 -0.23 -17.88
C GLY A 14 -8.06 0.21 -16.68
N GLU A 15 -8.70 0.36 -15.52
CA GLU A 15 -8.05 0.88 -14.31
C GLU A 15 -6.86 0.01 -13.86
N THR A 16 -6.98 -1.31 -13.89
CA THR A 16 -5.85 -2.23 -13.62
C THR A 16 -4.90 -2.32 -14.82
N GLY A 17 -5.45 -2.45 -16.04
CA GLY A 17 -4.64 -2.61 -17.26
C GLY A 17 -3.63 -1.48 -17.46
N ARG A 18 -4.05 -0.22 -17.25
CA ARG A 18 -3.16 0.95 -17.38
C ARG A 18 -2.02 0.95 -16.35
N ARG A 19 -2.29 0.40 -15.16
CA ARG A 19 -1.26 0.24 -14.12
C ARG A 19 -0.27 -0.84 -14.47
N ILE A 20 -0.73 -1.97 -15.01
CA ILE A 20 0.14 -3.05 -15.49
C ILE A 20 1.07 -2.51 -16.59
N VAL A 21 0.50 -1.84 -17.60
CA VAL A 21 1.26 -1.21 -18.69
C VAL A 21 2.30 -0.24 -18.15
N GLY A 22 1.89 0.68 -17.27
CA GLY A 22 2.81 1.65 -16.67
C GLY A 22 3.91 1.00 -15.81
N ASN A 23 3.56 -0.03 -15.02
CA ASN A 23 4.51 -0.75 -14.18
C ASN A 23 5.55 -1.54 -14.98
N LEU A 24 5.16 -2.13 -16.11
CA LEU A 24 6.08 -2.87 -16.97
C LEU A 24 6.96 -1.91 -17.77
N SER A 25 6.36 -0.88 -18.38
CA SER A 25 7.09 0.06 -19.26
C SER A 25 8.09 0.92 -18.48
N LEU A 26 7.76 1.32 -17.25
CA LEU A 26 8.68 2.09 -16.40
C LEU A 26 9.82 1.25 -15.82
N ARG A 27 9.59 -0.04 -15.55
CA ARG A 27 10.62 -0.94 -15.00
C ARG A 27 11.53 -1.49 -16.10
N TYR A 28 10.99 -1.76 -17.28
CA TYR A 28 11.71 -2.32 -18.41
C TYR A 28 11.56 -1.41 -19.64
N PRO A 29 12.35 -0.34 -19.75
CA PRO A 29 12.26 0.59 -20.89
C PRO A 29 12.46 -0.07 -22.26
N ASP A 30 13.23 -1.16 -22.31
CA ASP A 30 13.52 -1.91 -23.55
C ASP A 30 12.45 -2.97 -23.88
N LEU A 31 11.48 -3.21 -22.98
CA LEU A 31 10.42 -4.18 -23.19
C LEU A 31 9.33 -3.61 -24.09
N GLN A 32 8.94 -4.36 -25.12
CA GLN A 32 7.85 -3.95 -26.00
C GLN A 32 6.50 -4.28 -25.36
N VAL A 33 5.94 -3.32 -24.63
CA VAL A 33 4.60 -3.41 -24.04
C VAL A 33 3.58 -2.75 -24.97
N THR A 34 2.54 -3.49 -25.37
CA THR A 34 1.47 -2.98 -26.25
C THR A 34 0.10 -3.11 -25.58
N ILE A 35 -0.75 -2.10 -25.74
CA ILE A 35 -2.14 -2.17 -25.29
C ILE A 35 -2.99 -2.85 -26.36
N GLY A 36 -3.63 -3.96 -25.98
CA GLY A 36 -4.67 -4.60 -26.79
C GLY A 36 -6.05 -4.06 -26.41
N SER A 37 -6.73 -3.42 -27.36
CA SER A 37 -8.07 -2.85 -27.14
C SER A 37 -8.95 -2.95 -28.37
N ARG A 38 -10.27 -3.03 -28.17
CA ARG A 38 -11.24 -2.90 -29.27
C ARG A 38 -11.30 -1.48 -29.82
N ARG A 39 -10.93 -0.48 -28.99
CA ARG A 39 -10.96 0.94 -29.34
C ARG A 39 -9.55 1.43 -29.64
N ALA A 40 -9.38 2.14 -30.75
CA ALA A 40 -8.16 2.88 -31.07
C ALA A 40 -8.10 4.21 -30.28
N ALA A 41 -8.26 4.15 -28.97
CA ALA A 41 -8.07 5.30 -28.10
C ALA A 41 -6.57 5.41 -27.76
N PRO A 42 -5.94 6.58 -27.84
CA PRO A 42 -4.53 6.74 -27.48
C PRO A 42 -4.28 6.31 -26.03
N ALA A 43 -3.07 5.82 -25.76
CA ALA A 43 -2.66 5.45 -24.41
C ALA A 43 -2.65 6.70 -23.54
N SER A 44 -2.85 6.55 -22.22
CA SER A 44 -2.87 7.71 -21.33
C SER A 44 -1.54 8.47 -21.28
N ASP A 45 -0.44 7.79 -21.58
CA ASP A 45 0.91 8.37 -21.69
C ASP A 45 1.25 8.90 -23.10
N GLY A 46 0.34 8.72 -24.07
CA GLY A 46 0.50 9.13 -25.46
C GLY A 46 1.59 8.40 -26.24
N THR A 47 2.31 7.45 -25.64
CA THR A 47 3.53 6.85 -26.21
C THR A 47 3.46 5.33 -26.28
N THR A 48 2.69 4.68 -25.40
CA THR A 48 2.54 3.23 -25.44
C THR A 48 1.81 2.79 -26.73
N PRO A 49 2.39 1.86 -27.52
CA PRO A 49 1.75 1.30 -28.71
C PRO A 49 0.39 0.68 -28.39
N ILE A 50 -0.54 0.80 -29.34
CA ILE A 50 -1.87 0.20 -29.24
C ILE A 50 -2.12 -0.63 -30.48
N VAL A 51 -2.63 -1.84 -30.28
CA VAL A 51 -3.13 -2.70 -31.35
C VAL A 51 -4.62 -2.92 -31.16
N ARG A 52 -5.36 -2.86 -32.27
CA ARG A 52 -6.76 -3.24 -32.27
C ARG A 52 -6.85 -4.76 -32.14
N ILE A 53 -7.62 -5.22 -31.16
CA ILE A 53 -7.93 -6.64 -31.00
C ILE A 53 -9.36 -6.78 -30.46
N ASP A 54 -10.17 -7.60 -31.15
CA ASP A 54 -11.47 -8.05 -30.67
C ASP A 54 -11.43 -9.55 -30.42
N THR A 55 -11.61 -9.98 -29.17
CA THR A 55 -11.59 -11.40 -28.81
C THR A 55 -12.77 -12.18 -29.39
N ASN A 56 -13.78 -11.51 -29.94
CA ASN A 56 -14.87 -12.15 -30.68
C ASN A 56 -14.55 -12.37 -32.17
N ASP A 57 -13.53 -11.68 -32.69
CA ASP A 57 -13.00 -11.90 -34.04
C ASP A 57 -11.79 -12.82 -33.96
N ARG A 58 -12.05 -14.13 -33.97
CA ARG A 58 -11.03 -15.16 -33.77
C ARG A 58 -9.86 -15.05 -34.75
N VAL A 59 -10.11 -14.77 -36.02
CA VAL A 59 -9.06 -14.71 -37.05
C VAL A 59 -8.14 -13.53 -36.78
N GLN A 60 -8.70 -12.33 -36.58
CA GLN A 60 -7.91 -11.15 -36.23
C GLN A 60 -7.15 -11.35 -34.91
N ALA A 61 -7.82 -11.90 -33.90
CA ALA A 61 -7.20 -12.06 -32.59
C ALA A 61 -5.99 -13.00 -32.64
N LEU A 62 -6.09 -14.13 -33.36
CA LEU A 62 -4.97 -15.06 -33.54
C LEU A 62 -3.82 -14.42 -34.33
N GLU A 63 -4.12 -13.69 -35.40
CA GLU A 63 -3.12 -12.94 -36.18
C GLU A 63 -2.35 -11.96 -35.28
N VAL A 64 -3.07 -11.12 -34.54
CA VAL A 64 -2.47 -10.13 -33.63
C VAL A 64 -1.66 -10.80 -32.52
N LEU A 65 -2.23 -11.80 -31.84
CA LEU A 65 -1.58 -12.47 -30.70
C LEU A 65 -0.29 -13.18 -31.12
N SER A 66 -0.22 -13.74 -32.33
CA SER A 66 0.97 -14.45 -32.84
C SER A 66 2.26 -13.61 -32.87
N HIS A 67 2.15 -12.28 -32.76
CA HIS A 67 3.28 -11.36 -32.72
C HIS A 67 3.85 -11.12 -31.32
N TYR A 68 3.27 -11.71 -30.27
CA TYR A 68 3.65 -11.50 -28.87
C TYR A 68 4.15 -12.80 -28.23
N ASP A 69 4.93 -12.67 -27.16
CA ASP A 69 5.38 -13.82 -26.38
C ASP A 69 4.47 -14.10 -25.18
N LEU A 70 3.88 -13.05 -24.61
CA LEU A 70 3.06 -13.09 -23.40
C LEU A 70 1.86 -12.14 -23.53
N ALA A 71 0.67 -12.62 -23.13
CA ALA A 71 -0.52 -11.80 -23.00
C ALA A 71 -0.92 -11.63 -21.52
N ILE A 72 -1.19 -10.40 -21.10
CA ILE A 72 -1.76 -10.11 -19.78
C ILE A 72 -3.23 -9.72 -19.97
N ILE A 73 -4.13 -10.57 -19.49
CA ILE A 73 -5.58 -10.45 -19.63
C ILE A 73 -6.13 -9.64 -18.45
N ALA A 74 -6.30 -8.34 -18.68
CA ALA A 74 -6.95 -7.39 -17.78
C ALA A 74 -8.31 -6.92 -18.34
N LEU A 75 -9.00 -7.82 -19.06
CA LEU A 75 -10.32 -7.57 -19.63
C LEU A 75 -11.38 -7.58 -18.54
N GLY A 76 -12.46 -6.83 -18.75
CA GLY A 76 -13.57 -6.82 -17.83
C GLY A 76 -14.86 -6.29 -18.46
N PRO A 77 -16.03 -6.74 -17.99
CA PRO A 77 -16.22 -7.78 -16.97
C PRO A 77 -15.88 -9.20 -17.48
N MET A 78 -15.11 -10.01 -16.73
CA MET A 78 -14.59 -11.30 -17.24
C MET A 78 -15.68 -12.30 -17.63
N HIS A 79 -16.78 -12.33 -16.89
CA HIS A 79 -17.91 -13.23 -17.18
C HIS A 79 -18.53 -13.03 -18.58
N VAL A 80 -18.35 -11.87 -19.19
CA VAL A 80 -18.80 -11.60 -20.57
C VAL A 80 -17.87 -12.24 -21.59
N HIS A 81 -16.57 -12.28 -21.29
CA HIS A 81 -15.55 -12.82 -22.19
C HIS A 81 -15.35 -14.33 -22.03
N GLY A 82 -15.64 -14.88 -20.85
CA GLY A 82 -15.38 -16.27 -20.54
C GLY A 82 -13.89 -16.61 -20.59
N SER A 83 -13.58 -17.87 -20.90
CA SER A 83 -12.21 -18.34 -21.17
C SER A 83 -11.72 -18.10 -22.61
N THR A 84 -12.51 -17.41 -23.45
CA THR A 84 -12.17 -17.16 -24.86
C THR A 84 -10.80 -16.50 -25.05
N PRO A 85 -10.42 -15.45 -24.29
CA PRO A 85 -9.09 -14.83 -24.44
C PRO A 85 -7.95 -15.80 -24.16
N HIS A 86 -8.12 -16.72 -23.20
CA HIS A 86 -7.12 -17.74 -22.84
C HIS A 86 -6.95 -18.77 -23.95
N GLN A 87 -8.06 -19.26 -24.51
CA GLN A 87 -8.04 -20.18 -25.64
C GLN A 87 -7.31 -19.57 -26.84
N LEU A 88 -7.61 -18.30 -27.17
CA LEU A 88 -6.92 -17.57 -28.24
C LEU A 88 -5.42 -17.43 -27.99
N CYS A 89 -4.99 -17.18 -26.74
CA CYS A 89 -3.56 -17.13 -26.42
C CYS A 89 -2.89 -18.49 -26.63
N ILE A 90 -3.50 -19.57 -26.10
CA ILE A 90 -2.96 -20.93 -26.25
C ILE A 90 -2.83 -21.30 -27.73
N GLU A 91 -3.87 -21.06 -28.52
CA GLU A 91 -3.90 -21.34 -29.96
C GLU A 91 -2.89 -20.50 -30.76
N ALA A 92 -2.66 -19.25 -30.37
CA ALA A 92 -1.66 -18.37 -30.98
C ALA A 92 -0.22 -18.70 -30.56
N GLY A 93 -0.02 -19.68 -29.65
CA GLY A 93 1.31 -20.02 -29.15
C GLY A 93 1.83 -19.06 -28.09
N VAL A 94 0.95 -18.34 -27.38
CA VAL A 94 1.26 -17.27 -26.43
C VAL A 94 0.96 -17.71 -25.00
N ASP A 95 1.92 -17.52 -24.08
CA ASP A 95 1.64 -17.70 -22.65
C ASP A 95 0.71 -16.58 -22.16
N CYS A 96 -0.07 -16.79 -21.09
CA CYS A 96 -0.89 -15.71 -20.56
C CYS A 96 -0.99 -15.65 -19.05
N ILE A 97 -1.17 -14.43 -18.53
CA ILE A 97 -1.46 -14.11 -17.14
C ILE A 97 -2.83 -13.44 -17.11
N ASP A 98 -3.72 -13.84 -16.22
CA ASP A 98 -4.98 -13.13 -15.99
C ASP A 98 -5.14 -12.70 -14.53
N ILE A 99 -6.03 -11.72 -14.31
CA ILE A 99 -6.40 -11.22 -12.99
C ILE A 99 -7.79 -11.68 -12.54
N ASN A 100 -8.35 -12.71 -13.19
CA ASN A 100 -9.76 -13.14 -13.19
C ASN A 100 -10.58 -12.78 -11.93
N ASP A 101 -11.72 -12.14 -12.14
CA ASP A 101 -12.68 -11.74 -11.10
C ASP A 101 -14.00 -12.51 -11.14
N SER A 102 -14.09 -13.58 -11.95
CA SER A 102 -15.28 -14.43 -12.06
C SER A 102 -15.02 -15.90 -11.68
N LEU A 103 -15.83 -16.41 -10.75
CA LEU A 103 -15.82 -17.82 -10.33
C LEU A 103 -16.06 -18.80 -11.49
N VAL A 104 -17.08 -18.52 -12.31
CA VAL A 104 -17.42 -19.37 -13.47
C VAL A 104 -16.28 -19.40 -14.49
N VAL A 105 -15.62 -18.26 -14.69
CA VAL A 105 -14.46 -18.20 -15.60
C VAL A 105 -13.27 -18.94 -15.01
N ALA A 106 -13.10 -18.95 -13.67
CA ALA A 106 -12.05 -19.73 -13.03
C ALA A 106 -12.18 -21.23 -13.36
N GLU A 107 -13.39 -21.79 -13.25
CA GLU A 107 -13.67 -23.19 -13.64
C GLU A 107 -13.34 -23.45 -15.11
N GLN A 108 -13.79 -22.56 -16.01
CA GLN A 108 -13.54 -22.67 -17.45
C GLN A 108 -12.05 -22.63 -17.79
N VAL A 109 -11.29 -21.72 -17.17
CA VAL A 109 -9.86 -21.56 -17.41
C VAL A 109 -9.08 -22.76 -16.87
N LEU A 110 -9.42 -23.25 -15.67
CA LEU A 110 -8.79 -24.45 -15.10
C LEU A 110 -9.03 -25.70 -15.96
N ALA A 111 -10.19 -25.80 -16.63
CA ALA A 111 -10.48 -26.87 -17.56
C ALA A 111 -9.57 -26.87 -18.81
N LEU A 112 -8.88 -25.76 -19.12
CA LEU A 112 -7.92 -25.67 -20.22
C LEU A 112 -6.57 -26.36 -19.93
N GLN A 113 -6.40 -26.96 -18.75
CA GLN A 113 -5.14 -27.59 -18.31
C GLN A 113 -4.52 -28.49 -19.38
N ALA A 114 -5.28 -29.44 -19.92
CA ALA A 114 -4.76 -30.42 -20.88
C ALA A 114 -4.36 -29.76 -22.20
N VAL A 115 -5.19 -28.83 -22.70
CA VAL A 115 -4.95 -28.13 -23.98
C VAL A 115 -3.73 -27.23 -23.89
N ALA A 116 -3.59 -26.47 -22.80
CA ALA A 116 -2.43 -25.62 -22.55
C ALA A 116 -1.14 -26.45 -22.42
N ALA A 117 -1.17 -27.56 -21.68
CA ALA A 117 -0.02 -28.45 -21.52
C ALA A 117 0.40 -29.10 -22.84
N GLN A 118 -0.54 -29.61 -23.64
CA GLN A 118 -0.27 -30.18 -24.96
C GLN A 118 0.33 -29.15 -25.92
N SER A 119 -0.13 -27.90 -25.83
CA SER A 119 0.40 -26.77 -26.61
C SER A 119 1.72 -26.21 -26.03
N LYS A 120 2.21 -26.78 -24.92
CA LYS A 120 3.39 -26.33 -24.17
C LYS A 120 3.32 -24.85 -23.78
N ARG A 121 2.12 -24.34 -23.47
CA ARG A 121 1.86 -22.95 -23.05
C ARG A 121 1.53 -22.90 -21.57
N ALA A 122 1.93 -21.80 -20.93
CA ALA A 122 1.62 -21.51 -19.54
C ALA A 122 0.47 -20.49 -19.44
N VAL A 123 -0.50 -20.80 -18.58
CA VAL A 123 -1.59 -19.91 -18.22
C VAL A 123 -1.56 -19.70 -16.70
N PHE A 124 -1.36 -18.47 -16.25
CA PHE A 124 -1.37 -18.10 -14.84
C PHE A 124 -2.67 -17.35 -14.53
N THR A 125 -3.58 -18.00 -13.83
CA THR A 125 -4.94 -17.49 -13.60
C THR A 125 -5.15 -16.99 -12.18
N GLY A 126 -5.95 -15.93 -12.04
CA GLY A 126 -6.27 -15.34 -10.74
C GLY A 126 -5.10 -14.61 -10.09
N MET A 127 -4.23 -13.96 -10.88
CA MET A 127 -3.02 -13.28 -10.41
C MET A 127 -3.29 -11.82 -10.04
N GLY A 128 -4.24 -11.60 -9.12
CA GLY A 128 -4.69 -10.27 -8.69
C GLY A 128 -4.62 -10.01 -7.19
N PHE A 129 -5.55 -9.17 -6.69
CA PHE A 129 -5.69 -8.88 -5.26
C PHE A 129 -6.37 -10.04 -4.51
N THR A 130 -7.58 -10.41 -4.94
CA THR A 130 -8.34 -11.57 -4.43
C THR A 130 -9.11 -12.20 -5.60
N PRO A 131 -8.62 -13.29 -6.22
CA PRO A 131 -7.50 -14.15 -5.84
C PRO A 131 -6.12 -13.58 -6.26
N GLY A 132 -5.04 -14.24 -5.83
CA GLY A 132 -3.66 -13.87 -6.16
C GLY A 132 -2.84 -13.57 -4.90
N LEU A 133 -2.87 -12.33 -4.42
CA LEU A 133 -2.23 -11.96 -3.15
C LEU A 133 -2.83 -12.69 -1.96
N SER A 134 -4.17 -12.80 -1.87
CA SER A 134 -4.80 -13.61 -0.83
C SER A 134 -4.39 -15.08 -0.89
N SER A 135 -4.28 -15.65 -2.09
CA SER A 135 -3.81 -17.01 -2.31
C SER A 135 -2.36 -17.21 -1.85
N MET A 136 -1.49 -16.22 -2.09
CA MET A 136 -0.12 -16.22 -1.60
C MET A 136 -0.05 -16.25 -0.07
N LEU A 137 -0.91 -15.47 0.61
CA LEU A 137 -0.98 -15.46 2.08
C LEU A 137 -1.60 -16.74 2.65
N ILE A 138 -2.61 -17.32 2.00
CA ILE A 138 -3.17 -18.62 2.37
C ILE A 138 -2.08 -19.70 2.26
N ALA A 139 -1.37 -19.73 1.13
CA ALA A 139 -0.30 -20.69 0.91
C ALA A 139 0.80 -20.58 1.96
N GLU A 140 1.24 -19.35 2.26
CA GLU A 140 2.28 -19.13 3.29
C GLU A 140 1.86 -19.62 4.68
N LEU A 141 0.62 -19.35 5.09
CA LEU A 141 0.10 -19.84 6.37
C LEU A 141 -0.16 -21.36 6.36
N ALA A 142 -0.55 -21.92 5.22
CA ALA A 142 -0.76 -23.35 5.05
C ALA A 142 0.55 -24.13 5.09
N ASP A 143 1.60 -23.65 4.43
CA ASP A 143 2.95 -24.21 4.48
C ASP A 143 3.49 -24.21 5.92
N GLN A 144 3.14 -23.17 6.70
CA GLN A 144 3.46 -23.05 8.13
C GLN A 144 2.53 -23.88 9.05
N HIS A 145 1.55 -24.60 8.50
CA HIS A 145 0.55 -25.36 9.26
C HIS A 145 -0.16 -24.51 10.32
N ALA A 146 -0.49 -23.26 9.98
CA ALA A 146 -0.99 -22.28 10.93
C ALA A 146 -2.43 -22.54 11.41
N SER A 147 -3.22 -23.34 10.69
CA SER A 147 -4.58 -23.72 11.09
C SER A 147 -4.63 -25.12 11.70
N HIS A 148 -5.38 -25.27 12.79
CA HIS A 148 -5.66 -26.59 13.38
C HIS A 148 -6.84 -27.30 12.72
N THR A 149 -7.72 -26.56 12.04
CA THR A 149 -8.96 -27.10 11.45
C THR A 149 -8.95 -27.11 9.92
N GLY A 150 -7.86 -26.61 9.30
CA GLY A 150 -7.79 -26.33 7.87
C GLY A 150 -8.68 -25.16 7.44
N THR A 151 -9.11 -24.30 8.35
CA THR A 151 -9.96 -23.14 8.05
C THR A 151 -9.10 -21.89 7.88
N TYR A 152 -9.31 -21.16 6.79
CA TYR A 152 -8.67 -19.87 6.55
C TYR A 152 -9.70 -18.81 6.21
N ARG A 153 -9.40 -17.56 6.59
CA ARG A 153 -10.31 -16.44 6.40
C ARG A 153 -9.63 -15.30 5.69
N ILE A 154 -10.35 -14.70 4.75
CA ILE A 154 -9.91 -13.52 4.00
C ILE A 154 -10.76 -12.33 4.48
N ARG A 155 -10.09 -11.24 4.85
CA ARG A 155 -10.71 -9.95 5.16
C ARG A 155 -10.03 -8.87 4.35
N ALA A 156 -10.78 -8.25 3.45
CA ALA A 156 -10.32 -7.11 2.66
C ALA A 156 -11.01 -5.81 3.10
N CYS A 157 -10.28 -4.71 3.16
CA CYS A 157 -10.83 -3.37 3.40
C CYS A 157 -10.29 -2.43 2.32
N MET A 158 -11.18 -1.72 1.62
CA MET A 158 -10.82 -0.77 0.56
C MET A 158 -11.45 0.58 0.85
N GLY A 159 -10.59 1.59 0.97
CA GLY A 159 -11.00 2.98 1.08
C GLY A 159 -11.55 3.58 -0.22
N ALA A 160 -12.21 4.74 -0.13
CA ALA A 160 -12.89 5.35 -1.27
C ALA A 160 -12.03 6.32 -2.11
N ALA A 161 -10.76 6.57 -1.75
CA ALA A 161 -9.96 7.66 -2.35
C ALA A 161 -9.61 7.48 -3.85
N TYR A 162 -9.83 6.30 -4.43
CA TYR A 162 -9.49 6.03 -5.84
C TYR A 162 -10.72 5.98 -6.77
N GLY A 163 -11.93 5.97 -6.23
CA GLY A 163 -13.19 6.03 -6.99
C GLY A 163 -13.57 4.81 -7.84
N GLY A 164 -12.67 3.82 -7.97
CA GLY A 164 -12.93 2.54 -8.64
C GLY A 164 -12.85 2.56 -10.17
N GLY A 165 -12.64 1.39 -10.79
CA GLY A 165 -12.70 1.23 -12.25
C GLY A 165 -14.14 1.08 -12.77
N GLU A 166 -14.33 1.23 -14.08
CA GLU A 166 -15.66 1.12 -14.72
C GLU A 166 -16.26 -0.28 -14.62
N THR A 167 -15.42 -1.31 -14.58
CA THR A 167 -15.83 -2.72 -14.54
C THR A 167 -16.03 -3.25 -13.11
N SER A 168 -15.42 -2.61 -12.12
CA SER A 168 -15.44 -3.05 -10.72
C SER A 168 -16.84 -3.09 -10.07
N PRO A 169 -17.76 -2.16 -10.40
CA PRO A 169 -19.15 -2.28 -9.96
C PRO A 169 -19.84 -3.58 -10.36
N TYR A 170 -19.51 -4.17 -11.52
CA TYR A 170 -20.11 -5.43 -11.96
C TYR A 170 -19.64 -6.58 -11.06
N ALA A 171 -18.35 -6.62 -10.72
CA ALA A 171 -17.82 -7.60 -9.77
C ALA A 171 -18.48 -7.47 -8.39
N ILE A 172 -18.61 -6.23 -7.87
CA ILE A 172 -19.29 -5.94 -6.59
C ILE A 172 -20.74 -6.41 -6.62
N LEU A 173 -21.52 -6.04 -7.65
CA LEU A 173 -22.92 -6.43 -7.76
C LEU A 173 -23.06 -7.95 -7.91
N SER A 174 -22.13 -8.60 -8.61
CA SER A 174 -22.15 -10.05 -8.80
C SER A 174 -21.96 -10.82 -7.50
N SER A 175 -21.28 -10.23 -6.50
CA SER A 175 -21.07 -10.79 -5.16
C SER A 175 -22.32 -10.73 -4.27
N PHE A 176 -23.32 -9.92 -4.60
CA PHE A 176 -24.55 -9.81 -3.81
C PHE A 176 -25.50 -10.95 -4.14
N ARG A 177 -25.36 -12.07 -3.43
CA ARG A 177 -26.13 -13.29 -3.68
C ARG A 177 -26.76 -13.84 -2.39
N PRO A 178 -27.86 -14.61 -2.48
CA PRO A 178 -28.44 -15.31 -1.33
C PRO A 178 -27.65 -16.58 -0.99
N GLN A 179 -26.90 -17.12 -1.95
CA GLN A 179 -25.97 -18.21 -1.79
C GLN A 179 -24.62 -17.82 -2.38
N ILE A 180 -23.54 -18.23 -1.73
CA ILE A 180 -22.17 -18.09 -2.23
C ILE A 180 -21.55 -19.48 -2.37
N ALA A 181 -20.74 -19.66 -3.40
CA ALA A 181 -19.85 -20.81 -3.46
C ALA A 181 -18.57 -20.54 -2.67
N THR A 182 -18.13 -21.51 -1.87
CA THR A 182 -16.89 -21.46 -1.09
C THR A 182 -16.30 -22.87 -0.95
N LEU A 183 -15.12 -22.96 -0.32
CA LEU A 183 -14.52 -24.23 0.05
C LEU A 183 -15.09 -24.71 1.40
N VAL A 184 -15.67 -25.90 1.43
CA VAL A 184 -16.19 -26.55 2.63
C VAL A 184 -15.76 -28.01 2.63
N ALA A 185 -15.07 -28.43 3.70
CA ALA A 185 -14.50 -29.78 3.84
C ALA A 185 -13.68 -30.21 2.59
N GLY A 186 -12.90 -29.29 2.04
CA GLY A 186 -12.03 -29.51 0.87
C GLY A 186 -12.75 -29.54 -0.47
N ALA A 187 -14.08 -29.36 -0.51
CA ALA A 187 -14.87 -29.36 -1.72
C ALA A 187 -15.46 -27.97 -2.01
N HIS A 188 -15.56 -27.63 -3.28
CA HIS A 188 -16.28 -26.43 -3.74
C HIS A 188 -17.79 -26.65 -3.57
N GLN A 189 -18.43 -25.87 -2.71
CA GLN A 189 -19.85 -26.04 -2.35
C GLN A 189 -20.60 -24.70 -2.32
N SER A 190 -21.86 -24.71 -2.74
CA SER A 190 -22.78 -23.58 -2.57
C SER A 190 -23.40 -23.62 -1.18
N VAL A 191 -23.28 -22.52 -0.44
CA VAL A 191 -23.84 -22.36 0.91
C VAL A 191 -24.70 -21.10 1.00
N PRO A 192 -25.68 -21.05 1.93
CA PRO A 192 -26.37 -19.81 2.24
C PRO A 192 -25.37 -18.70 2.61
N THR A 193 -25.56 -17.50 2.07
CA THR A 193 -24.63 -16.40 2.34
C THR A 193 -24.69 -16.01 3.83
N PRO A 194 -23.56 -16.05 4.56
CA PRO A 194 -23.53 -15.89 6.01
C PRO A 194 -23.61 -14.41 6.42
N TRP A 195 -24.77 -13.79 6.21
CA TRP A 195 -24.97 -12.35 6.47
C TRP A 195 -24.93 -11.98 7.96
N ARG A 196 -25.23 -12.93 8.86
CA ARG A 196 -25.43 -12.71 10.32
C ARG A 196 -25.00 -13.94 11.11
N ASP A 197 -23.73 -14.28 11.02
CA ASP A 197 -23.13 -15.45 11.66
C ASP A 197 -22.20 -15.08 12.83
N GLY A 198 -22.24 -13.82 13.29
CA GLY A 198 -21.36 -13.30 14.33
C GLY A 198 -20.03 -12.76 13.80
N LEU A 199 -19.73 -12.99 12.52
CA LEU A 199 -18.50 -12.56 11.84
C LEU A 199 -18.76 -11.39 10.87
N GLU A 200 -19.94 -10.77 10.90
CA GLU A 200 -20.31 -9.68 10.00
C GLU A 200 -19.50 -8.39 10.20
N ARG A 201 -18.83 -8.23 11.35
CA ARG A 201 -18.04 -7.05 11.69
C ARG A 201 -16.59 -7.41 11.97
N PHE A 202 -15.67 -6.58 11.50
CA PHE A 202 -14.24 -6.83 11.65
C PHE A 202 -13.46 -5.53 11.94
N SER A 203 -12.42 -5.64 12.75
CA SER A 203 -11.56 -4.51 13.15
C SER A 203 -10.31 -4.49 12.27
N PHE A 204 -10.30 -3.62 11.26
CA PHE A 204 -9.10 -3.42 10.44
C PHE A 204 -8.12 -2.42 11.09
N PRO A 205 -6.81 -2.53 10.80
CA PRO A 205 -5.82 -1.55 11.20
C PRO A 205 -6.23 -0.13 10.79
N GLY A 206 -6.00 0.83 11.68
CA GLY A 206 -6.32 2.25 11.46
C GLY A 206 -7.81 2.60 11.51
N GLN A 207 -8.73 1.64 11.63
CA GLN A 207 -10.16 1.91 11.85
C GLN A 207 -10.46 2.10 13.34
N GLN A 208 -11.24 3.12 13.69
CA GLN A 208 -11.58 3.42 15.09
C GLN A 208 -12.59 2.44 15.69
N VAL A 209 -13.43 1.85 14.85
CA VAL A 209 -14.48 0.91 15.24
C VAL A 209 -14.55 -0.25 14.25
N PRO A 210 -15.03 -1.43 14.69
CA PRO A 210 -15.28 -2.54 13.78
C PRO A 210 -16.26 -2.14 12.67
N VAL A 211 -15.91 -2.44 11.43
CA VAL A 211 -16.70 -2.12 10.23
C VAL A 211 -17.49 -3.34 9.76
N GLU A 212 -18.63 -3.10 9.11
CA GLU A 212 -19.41 -4.16 8.48
C GLU A 212 -18.68 -4.73 7.26
N THR A 213 -18.73 -6.04 7.11
CA THR A 213 -18.13 -6.77 6.00
C THR A 213 -19.21 -7.52 5.22
N ILE A 214 -18.97 -7.72 3.93
CA ILE A 214 -19.88 -8.39 2.99
C ILE A 214 -19.24 -9.73 2.60
N PRO A 215 -19.89 -10.88 2.87
CA PRO A 215 -19.43 -12.17 2.39
C PRO A 215 -19.47 -12.24 0.87
N PHE A 216 -18.49 -12.91 0.27
CA PHE A 216 -18.44 -13.16 -1.17
C PHE A 216 -17.87 -14.55 -1.46
N SER A 217 -18.05 -15.04 -2.68
CA SER A 217 -17.42 -16.27 -3.14
C SER A 217 -15.93 -16.06 -3.39
N PRO A 218 -15.02 -16.66 -2.60
CA PRO A 218 -13.60 -16.64 -2.91
C PRO A 218 -13.34 -17.47 -4.17
N LEU A 219 -12.70 -16.86 -5.17
CA LEU A 219 -12.38 -17.57 -6.42
C LEU A 219 -11.34 -18.67 -6.20
N GLU A 220 -10.50 -18.51 -5.18
CA GLU A 220 -9.52 -19.51 -4.73
C GLU A 220 -10.17 -20.84 -4.38
N ALA A 221 -11.46 -20.86 -4.00
CA ALA A 221 -12.15 -22.10 -3.67
C ALA A 221 -12.19 -23.09 -4.85
N VAL A 222 -12.16 -22.60 -6.09
CA VAL A 222 -12.16 -23.46 -7.28
C VAL A 222 -10.82 -24.18 -7.44
N SER A 223 -9.71 -23.44 -7.34
CA SER A 223 -8.38 -24.04 -7.47
C SER A 223 -8.02 -24.92 -6.27
N LEU A 224 -8.36 -24.47 -5.05
CA LEU A 224 -8.10 -25.24 -3.82
C LEU A 224 -8.88 -26.56 -3.75
N ALA A 225 -10.08 -26.62 -4.34
CA ALA A 225 -10.85 -27.86 -4.45
C ALA A 225 -10.29 -28.81 -5.53
N SER A 226 -9.35 -28.36 -6.36
CA SER A 226 -8.72 -29.20 -7.38
C SER A 226 -7.75 -30.19 -6.74
N SER A 227 -7.72 -31.42 -7.25
CA SER A 227 -6.70 -32.41 -6.89
C SER A 227 -5.26 -31.98 -7.27
N ARG A 228 -5.11 -30.94 -8.09
CA ARG A 228 -3.80 -30.34 -8.42
C ARG A 228 -3.32 -29.32 -7.41
N SER A 229 -4.16 -28.91 -6.45
CA SER A 229 -3.74 -27.95 -5.44
C SER A 229 -2.65 -28.55 -4.57
N ALA A 230 -1.52 -27.85 -4.47
CA ALA A 230 -0.44 -28.18 -3.54
C ALA A 230 -0.88 -28.01 -2.08
N LEU A 231 -2.04 -27.39 -1.85
CA LEU A 231 -2.62 -27.16 -0.52
C LEU A 231 -3.82 -28.09 -0.25
N ALA A 232 -4.12 -29.02 -1.16
CA ALA A 232 -5.19 -30.00 -0.99
C ALA A 232 -4.98 -30.80 0.30
N GLY A 233 -6.04 -30.91 1.12
CA GLY A 233 -5.99 -31.58 2.42
C GLY A 233 -5.42 -30.75 3.56
N VAL A 234 -4.74 -29.63 3.28
CA VAL A 234 -4.30 -28.65 4.31
C VAL A 234 -5.34 -27.55 4.48
N VAL A 235 -5.88 -27.05 3.36
CA VAL A 235 -6.94 -26.04 3.35
C VAL A 235 -8.26 -26.74 3.07
N SER A 236 -9.14 -26.74 4.07
CA SER A 236 -10.44 -27.42 4.04
C SER A 236 -11.61 -26.45 3.98
N ASN A 237 -11.49 -25.27 4.58
CA ASN A 237 -12.58 -24.30 4.64
C ASN A 237 -12.10 -22.88 4.34
N LEU A 238 -12.90 -22.13 3.59
CA LEU A 238 -12.68 -20.70 3.34
C LEU A 238 -13.89 -19.84 3.72
N ASP A 239 -13.61 -18.70 4.36
CA ASP A 239 -14.58 -17.63 4.57
C ASP A 239 -13.97 -16.29 4.14
N ALA A 240 -14.55 -15.68 3.10
CA ALA A 240 -14.03 -14.46 2.50
C ALA A 240 -15.04 -13.32 2.62
N ARG A 241 -14.58 -12.18 3.13
CA ARG A 241 -15.41 -10.98 3.30
C ARG A 241 -14.63 -9.72 2.96
N TYR A 242 -15.34 -8.71 2.47
CA TYR A 242 -14.75 -7.41 2.21
C TYR A 242 -15.54 -6.24 2.81
N HIS A 243 -14.87 -5.12 3.02
CA HIS A 243 -15.43 -3.83 3.34
C HIS A 243 -15.03 -2.82 2.26
N ILE A 244 -15.99 -2.17 1.62
CA ILE A 244 -15.76 -0.99 0.78
C ILE A 244 -16.31 0.22 1.53
N GLN A 245 -15.50 1.27 1.70
CA GLN A 245 -15.93 2.47 2.40
C GLN A 245 -17.22 3.03 1.79
N TYR A 246 -18.19 3.36 2.65
CA TYR A 246 -19.56 3.80 2.33
C TYR A 246 -20.52 2.75 1.75
N LEU A 247 -20.08 1.53 1.46
CA LEU A 247 -20.97 0.43 1.10
C LEU A 247 -21.44 -0.29 2.37
N LYS A 248 -22.74 -0.30 2.63
CA LYS A 248 -23.34 -0.93 3.81
C LYS A 248 -23.77 -2.36 3.52
N GLN A 249 -23.56 -3.26 4.48
CA GLN A 249 -23.95 -4.66 4.33
C GLN A 249 -25.47 -4.81 4.16
N GLY A 250 -26.27 -4.00 4.87
CA GLY A 250 -27.73 -4.02 4.74
C GLY A 250 -28.21 -3.76 3.31
N PHE A 251 -27.52 -2.89 2.56
CA PHE A 251 -27.81 -2.64 1.15
C PHE A 251 -27.45 -3.83 0.27
N ALA A 252 -26.25 -4.40 0.46
CA ALA A 252 -25.80 -5.60 -0.26
C ALA A 252 -26.77 -6.78 -0.05
N ARG A 253 -27.20 -7.01 1.19
CA ARG A 253 -28.16 -8.06 1.54
C ARG A 253 -29.55 -7.83 0.94
N MET A 254 -29.98 -6.58 0.85
CA MET A 254 -31.24 -6.24 0.19
C MET A 254 -31.16 -6.58 -1.30
N LEU A 255 -30.10 -6.17 -2.00
CA LEU A 255 -29.91 -6.49 -3.42
C LEU A 255 -29.75 -7.99 -3.66
N ALA A 256 -29.12 -8.72 -2.75
CA ALA A 256 -28.96 -10.17 -2.85
C ALA A 256 -30.30 -10.94 -2.90
N ARG A 257 -31.41 -10.35 -2.43
CA ARG A 257 -32.75 -10.95 -2.48
C ARG A 257 -33.50 -10.67 -3.78
N ILE A 258 -32.93 -9.83 -4.65
CA ILE A 258 -33.57 -9.37 -5.88
C ILE A 258 -32.81 -9.97 -7.07
N GLN A 259 -33.52 -10.66 -7.95
CA GLN A 259 -32.96 -11.08 -9.22
C GLN A 259 -32.95 -9.89 -10.18
N LEU A 260 -31.79 -9.26 -10.34
CA LEU A 260 -31.63 -8.10 -11.21
C LEU A 260 -31.56 -8.54 -12.68
N SER A 261 -32.34 -7.89 -13.54
CA SER A 261 -32.20 -8.06 -14.99
C SER A 261 -30.85 -7.47 -15.48
N PRO A 262 -30.32 -7.88 -16.64
CA PRO A 262 -29.09 -7.30 -17.19
C PRO A 262 -29.14 -5.78 -17.34
N GLN A 263 -30.28 -5.23 -17.75
CA GLN A 263 -30.48 -3.77 -17.86
C GLN A 263 -30.41 -3.08 -16.49
N THR A 264 -30.95 -3.73 -15.45
CA THR A 264 -30.91 -3.22 -14.08
C THR A 264 -29.49 -3.29 -13.51
N VAL A 265 -28.75 -4.36 -13.78
CA VAL A 265 -27.33 -4.49 -13.40
C VAL A 265 -26.51 -3.36 -14.04
N GLU A 266 -26.69 -3.11 -15.33
CA GLU A 266 -26.02 -2.00 -16.05
C GLU A 266 -26.32 -0.65 -15.41
N TRP A 267 -27.60 -0.40 -15.06
CA TRP A 267 -28.00 0.83 -14.39
C TRP A 267 -27.33 0.99 -13.03
N PHE A 268 -27.32 -0.05 -12.19
CA PHE A 268 -26.66 -0.02 -10.89
C PHE A 268 -25.15 0.15 -11.03
N ALA A 269 -24.52 -0.54 -11.98
CA ALA A 269 -23.09 -0.45 -12.22
C ALA A 269 -22.67 0.99 -12.57
N ARG A 270 -23.41 1.65 -13.47
CA ARG A 270 -23.19 3.08 -13.80
C ARG A 270 -23.38 3.99 -12.60
N LYS A 271 -24.39 3.73 -11.76
CA LYS A 271 -24.63 4.51 -10.53
C LYS A 271 -23.50 4.32 -9.52
N PHE A 272 -23.05 3.09 -9.32
CA PHE A 272 -21.93 2.74 -8.45
C PHE A 272 -20.64 3.41 -8.89
N TYR A 273 -20.31 3.34 -10.19
CA TYR A 273 -19.15 4.02 -10.75
C TYR A 273 -19.21 5.53 -10.52
N LYS A 274 -20.31 6.20 -10.90
CA LYS A 274 -20.50 7.65 -10.68
C LYS A 274 -20.42 8.02 -9.20
N SER A 275 -20.97 7.18 -8.33
CA SER A 275 -20.93 7.38 -6.88
C SER A 275 -19.49 7.28 -6.35
N GLY A 276 -18.74 6.24 -6.75
CA GLY A 276 -17.32 6.09 -6.40
C GLY A 276 -16.48 7.28 -6.84
N GLN A 277 -16.66 7.72 -8.09
CA GLN A 277 -15.97 8.90 -8.64
C GLN A 277 -16.31 10.20 -7.91
N LYS A 278 -17.49 10.30 -7.27
CA LYS A 278 -17.84 11.43 -6.39
C LYS A 278 -17.26 11.25 -4.99
N MET A 279 -17.31 10.04 -4.43
CA MET A 279 -16.86 9.72 -3.07
C MET A 279 -15.36 9.97 -2.89
N LYS A 280 -14.53 9.74 -3.92
CA LYS A 280 -13.07 9.98 -3.85
C LYS A 280 -12.67 11.42 -3.51
N ARG A 281 -13.58 12.39 -3.69
CA ARG A 281 -13.36 13.82 -3.39
C ARG A 281 -13.75 14.19 -1.96
N LYS A 282 -14.30 13.27 -1.17
CA LYS A 282 -14.64 13.53 0.23
C LYS A 282 -13.38 13.64 1.07
N LYS A 283 -13.41 14.51 2.08
CA LYS A 283 -12.26 14.73 2.98
C LYS A 283 -11.90 13.51 3.82
N ASP A 284 -12.88 12.65 4.08
CA ASP A 284 -12.76 11.40 4.83
C ASP A 284 -12.59 10.17 3.92
N ALA A 285 -12.39 10.36 2.60
CA ALA A 285 -12.13 9.25 1.68
C ALA A 285 -10.79 8.60 2.03
N ASP A 286 -10.85 7.40 2.60
CA ASP A 286 -9.69 6.64 3.03
C ASP A 286 -8.92 6.16 1.80
N PRO A 287 -7.60 6.36 1.70
CA PRO A 287 -6.77 5.82 0.64
C PRO A 287 -6.17 4.45 0.97
N ASP A 288 -6.45 3.90 2.15
CA ASP A 288 -5.87 2.63 2.56
C ASP A 288 -6.56 1.44 1.89
N THR A 289 -5.75 0.44 1.55
CA THR A 289 -6.20 -0.92 1.31
C THR A 289 -5.55 -1.85 2.33
N VAL A 290 -6.35 -2.73 2.92
CA VAL A 290 -5.90 -3.80 3.82
C VAL A 290 -6.36 -5.15 3.28
N LEU A 291 -5.45 -6.11 3.22
CA LEU A 291 -5.75 -7.52 3.06
C LEU A 291 -5.21 -8.28 4.27
N TRP A 292 -6.08 -9.02 4.93
CA TRP A 292 -5.76 -9.81 6.10
C TRP A 292 -6.21 -11.24 5.86
N VAL A 293 -5.27 -12.19 5.89
CA VAL A 293 -5.56 -13.62 5.85
C VAL A 293 -5.14 -14.25 7.16
N TYR A 294 -6.00 -15.08 7.75
CA TYR A 294 -5.69 -15.72 9.03
C TYR A 294 -6.31 -17.12 9.17
N PRO A 295 -5.69 -18.00 9.97
CA PRO A 295 -6.22 -19.32 10.26
C PRO A 295 -7.32 -19.28 11.32
N ASP A 296 -8.27 -20.20 11.21
CA ASP A 296 -9.35 -20.43 12.18
C ASP A 296 -10.04 -19.10 12.58
N ASP A 297 -10.34 -18.91 13.87
CA ASP A 297 -10.84 -17.67 14.49
C ASP A 297 -9.74 -16.79 15.10
N ALA A 298 -8.50 -16.89 14.60
CA ALA A 298 -7.34 -16.26 15.21
C ALA A 298 -6.68 -15.19 14.30
N PRO A 299 -7.28 -13.99 14.14
CA PRO A 299 -6.73 -12.94 13.28
C PRO A 299 -5.28 -12.54 13.62
N GLN A 300 -4.90 -12.57 14.89
CA GLN A 300 -3.55 -12.30 15.38
C GLN A 300 -2.48 -13.30 14.90
N ARG A 301 -2.89 -14.49 14.43
CA ARG A 301 -2.00 -15.50 13.83
C ARG A 301 -1.92 -15.37 12.30
N GLY A 302 -2.49 -14.32 11.74
CA GLY A 302 -2.56 -14.09 10.31
C GLY A 302 -1.40 -13.27 9.75
N LEU A 303 -1.50 -13.03 8.44
CA LEU A 303 -0.65 -12.14 7.68
C LEU A 303 -1.46 -10.95 7.17
N LEU A 304 -0.79 -9.79 7.10
CA LEU A 304 -1.35 -8.52 6.67
C LEU A 304 -0.58 -7.97 5.47
N VAL A 305 -1.31 -7.33 4.57
CA VAL A 305 -0.82 -6.39 3.56
C VAL A 305 -1.60 -5.10 3.76
N HIS A 306 -0.92 -4.01 4.10
CA HIS A 306 -1.54 -2.71 4.37
C HIS A 306 -0.70 -1.58 3.78
N GLY A 307 -1.35 -0.68 3.06
CA GLY A 307 -0.71 0.53 2.58
C GLY A 307 -1.68 1.56 2.02
N VAL A 308 -1.11 2.71 1.65
CA VAL A 308 -1.79 3.85 1.02
C VAL A 308 -1.78 3.68 -0.50
N LEU A 309 -2.57 2.73 -0.98
CA LEU A 309 -2.73 2.39 -2.40
C LEU A 309 -4.09 1.71 -2.62
N SER A 310 -4.53 1.59 -3.87
CA SER A 310 -5.77 0.93 -4.21
C SER A 310 -5.62 -0.59 -4.36
N SER A 311 -6.73 -1.32 -4.30
CA SER A 311 -6.74 -2.74 -4.69
C SER A 311 -6.33 -2.96 -6.16
N TYR A 312 -6.49 -1.98 -7.05
CA TYR A 312 -6.01 -2.06 -8.44
C TYR A 312 -4.48 -2.00 -8.53
N ASP A 313 -3.84 -1.22 -7.65
CA ASP A 313 -2.37 -1.18 -7.55
C ASP A 313 -1.83 -2.53 -7.09
N LEU A 314 -2.47 -3.14 -6.09
CA LEU A 314 -2.13 -4.48 -5.60
C LEU A 314 -2.38 -5.58 -6.65
N THR A 315 -3.51 -5.52 -7.37
CA THR A 315 -3.80 -6.43 -8.49
C THR A 315 -2.74 -6.29 -9.59
N ALA A 316 -2.40 -5.06 -9.97
CA ALA A 316 -1.38 -4.82 -10.98
C ALA A 316 0.00 -5.30 -10.54
N ALA A 317 0.38 -5.08 -9.27
CA ALA A 317 1.64 -5.54 -8.71
C ALA A 317 1.76 -7.07 -8.73
N MET A 318 0.68 -7.80 -8.41
CA MET A 318 0.65 -9.26 -8.51
C MET A 318 0.85 -9.75 -9.94
N ALA A 319 0.07 -9.23 -10.90
CA ALA A 319 0.22 -9.59 -12.30
C ALA A 319 1.62 -9.26 -12.84
N CYS A 320 2.18 -8.10 -12.46
CA CYS A 320 3.54 -7.71 -12.84
C CYS A 320 4.60 -8.58 -12.18
N ALA A 321 4.42 -9.05 -10.94
CA ALA A 321 5.36 -9.95 -10.29
C ALA A 321 5.42 -11.33 -10.97
N VAL A 322 4.29 -11.81 -11.50
CA VAL A 322 4.26 -13.03 -12.33
C VAL A 322 4.93 -12.77 -13.68
N ALA A 323 4.72 -11.60 -14.29
CA ALA A 323 5.43 -11.21 -15.50
C ALA A 323 6.94 -11.06 -15.28
N ASP A 324 7.37 -10.56 -14.12
CA ASP A 324 8.79 -10.46 -13.72
C ASP A 324 9.42 -11.87 -13.64
N ALA A 325 8.73 -12.81 -12.99
CA ALA A 325 9.17 -14.21 -12.92
C ALA A 325 9.21 -14.87 -14.31
N TRP A 326 8.23 -14.58 -15.18
CA TRP A 326 8.23 -15.07 -16.55
C TRP A 326 9.39 -14.49 -17.38
N LEU A 327 9.65 -13.18 -17.27
CA LEU A 327 10.76 -12.50 -17.94
C LEU A 327 12.13 -13.01 -17.47
N ALA A 328 12.25 -13.35 -16.17
CA ALA A 328 13.44 -13.94 -15.58
C ALA A 328 13.64 -15.41 -15.96
N GLY A 329 12.64 -16.07 -16.56
CA GLY A 329 12.69 -17.48 -16.91
C GLY A 329 12.39 -18.42 -15.74
N ASP A 330 12.01 -17.90 -14.57
CA ASP A 330 11.70 -18.67 -13.36
C ASP A 330 10.50 -19.62 -13.58
N LEU A 331 9.63 -19.29 -14.54
CA LEU A 331 8.41 -20.01 -14.87
C LEU A 331 8.53 -20.89 -16.12
N ALA A 332 9.73 -21.06 -16.68
CA ALA A 332 9.95 -21.74 -17.96
C ALA A 332 9.51 -23.22 -17.98
N ALA A 333 9.49 -23.88 -16.81
CA ALA A 333 9.06 -25.27 -16.66
C ALA A 333 7.53 -25.43 -16.61
N CYS A 334 6.78 -24.34 -16.43
CA CYS A 334 5.32 -24.40 -16.32
C CYS A 334 4.69 -24.65 -17.70
N GLN A 335 3.88 -25.72 -17.81
CA GLN A 335 3.10 -26.03 -19.00
C GLN A 335 1.71 -26.49 -18.55
N GLY A 336 0.68 -25.74 -18.94
CA GLY A 336 -0.67 -25.89 -18.40
C GLY A 336 -1.18 -24.63 -17.72
N VAL A 337 -2.22 -24.79 -16.91
CA VAL A 337 -2.94 -23.74 -16.19
C VAL A 337 -2.62 -23.81 -14.69
N TYR A 338 -2.15 -22.71 -14.14
CA TYR A 338 -1.71 -22.58 -12.75
C TYR A 338 -2.44 -21.42 -12.06
N ALA A 339 -3.05 -21.74 -10.92
CA ALA A 339 -3.40 -20.76 -9.90
C ALA A 339 -2.25 -20.77 -8.87
N VAL A 340 -2.22 -19.81 -7.95
CA VAL A 340 -1.13 -19.72 -6.95
C VAL A 340 -0.97 -21.02 -6.16
N ASP A 341 -2.06 -21.65 -5.74
CA ASP A 341 -2.05 -22.89 -4.96
C ASP A 341 -1.71 -24.13 -5.81
N HIS A 342 -1.62 -24.02 -7.14
CA HIS A 342 -1.07 -25.08 -8.02
C HIS A 342 0.45 -25.00 -8.15
N LEU A 343 1.08 -23.88 -7.76
CA LEU A 343 2.53 -23.70 -7.83
C LEU A 343 3.20 -24.37 -6.63
N GLY A 344 4.39 -24.94 -6.80
CA GLY A 344 5.19 -25.45 -5.68
C GLY A 344 5.71 -24.32 -4.77
N GLU A 345 6.16 -24.69 -3.56
CA GLU A 345 6.65 -23.74 -2.55
C GLU A 345 7.77 -22.84 -3.09
N ASP A 346 8.75 -23.40 -3.81
CA ASP A 346 9.87 -22.64 -4.38
C ASP A 346 9.42 -21.56 -5.37
N LEU A 347 8.43 -21.87 -6.22
CA LEU A 347 7.88 -20.91 -7.18
C LEU A 347 7.07 -19.83 -6.45
N ARG A 348 6.30 -20.19 -5.42
CA ARG A 348 5.61 -19.20 -4.57
C ARG A 348 6.61 -18.30 -3.84
N ALA A 349 7.69 -18.85 -3.30
CA ALA A 349 8.77 -18.06 -2.69
C ALA A 349 9.41 -17.12 -3.72
N CYS A 350 9.61 -17.59 -4.95
CA CYS A 350 10.09 -16.75 -6.05
C CYS A 350 9.13 -15.58 -6.36
N LEU A 351 7.82 -15.85 -6.50
CA LEU A 351 6.82 -14.81 -6.70
C LEU A 351 6.77 -13.81 -5.54
N ARG A 352 6.96 -14.27 -4.29
CA ARG A 352 7.05 -13.39 -3.11
C ARG A 352 8.23 -12.43 -3.20
N ARG A 353 9.39 -12.87 -3.71
CA ARG A 353 10.55 -11.98 -3.95
C ARG A 353 10.26 -10.96 -5.04
N HIS A 354 9.61 -11.34 -6.14
CA HIS A 354 9.20 -10.40 -7.20
C HIS A 354 8.16 -9.39 -6.71
N LEU A 355 7.19 -9.81 -5.89
CA LEU A 355 6.26 -8.92 -5.20
C LEU A 355 6.97 -7.93 -4.26
N ALA A 356 7.96 -8.39 -3.49
CA ALA A 356 8.75 -7.53 -2.62
C ALA A 356 9.50 -6.46 -3.44
N ARG A 357 10.08 -6.81 -4.60
CA ARG A 357 10.69 -5.85 -5.55
C ARG A 357 9.68 -4.87 -6.15
N ARG A 358 8.38 -5.18 -6.10
CA ARG A 358 7.28 -4.27 -6.50
C ARG A 358 6.74 -3.45 -5.31
N GLY A 359 7.36 -3.56 -4.14
CA GLY A 359 6.99 -2.83 -2.91
C GLY A 359 5.83 -3.46 -2.12
N VAL A 360 5.47 -4.71 -2.44
CA VAL A 360 4.37 -5.44 -1.81
C VAL A 360 4.93 -6.56 -0.94
N THR A 361 4.82 -6.41 0.38
CA THR A 361 5.22 -7.42 1.36
C THR A 361 4.12 -7.66 2.38
N SER A 362 4.08 -8.87 2.94
CA SER A 362 3.27 -9.21 4.09
C SER A 362 4.03 -9.00 5.40
N LYS A 363 3.30 -8.77 6.49
CA LYS A 363 3.83 -8.85 7.87
C LYS A 363 2.88 -9.68 8.75
N PRO A 364 3.39 -10.31 9.82
CA PRO A 364 2.53 -10.91 10.85
C PRO A 364 1.53 -9.89 11.40
N ALA A 365 0.33 -10.37 11.74
CA ALA A 365 -0.76 -9.53 12.20
C ALA A 365 -0.68 -9.12 13.70
N ASP A 366 0.52 -8.79 14.16
CA ASP A 366 0.79 -8.22 15.48
C ASP A 366 0.44 -6.71 15.48
N ILE A 367 -0.86 -6.41 15.59
CA ILE A 367 -1.33 -5.02 15.58
C ILE A 367 -0.67 -4.14 16.65
N PRO A 368 -0.50 -4.59 17.91
CA PRO A 368 0.28 -3.85 18.91
C PRO A 368 1.71 -3.54 18.44
N GLY A 369 2.47 -4.54 17.99
CA GLY A 369 3.85 -4.35 17.54
C GLY A 369 3.96 -3.45 16.30
N LEU A 370 3.03 -3.56 15.34
CA LEU A 370 2.96 -2.67 14.18
C LEU A 370 2.66 -1.22 14.59
N THR A 371 1.80 -1.02 15.59
CA THR A 371 1.49 0.31 16.13
C THR A 371 2.70 0.92 16.85
N GLU A 372 3.45 0.12 17.62
CA GLU A 372 4.69 0.57 18.29
C GLU A 372 5.77 1.00 17.29
N GLN A 373 5.84 0.33 16.14
CA GLN A 373 6.69 0.71 15.00
C GLN A 373 6.19 1.98 14.26
N GLY A 374 4.98 2.46 14.57
CA GLY A 374 4.37 3.62 13.93
C GLY A 374 3.73 3.34 12.56
N LEU A 375 3.43 2.07 12.25
CA LEU A 375 2.87 1.64 10.97
C LEU A 375 1.34 1.79 10.90
N ASP A 376 0.79 2.88 11.44
CA ASP A 376 -0.65 3.17 11.45
C ASP A 376 -1.26 3.35 10.04
N PHE A 377 -0.42 3.63 9.02
CA PHE A 377 -0.82 3.88 7.62
C PHE A 377 -0.40 2.75 6.66
N GLY A 378 0.17 1.66 7.21
CA GLY A 378 0.74 0.57 6.42
C GLY A 378 2.14 0.88 5.89
N TRP A 379 2.74 -0.11 5.24
CA TRP A 379 4.12 -0.10 4.74
C TRP A 379 4.22 -0.36 3.24
N VAL A 380 3.13 -0.86 2.63
CA VAL A 380 3.12 -1.24 1.21
C VAL A 380 2.93 -0.02 0.32
N ALA A 381 3.67 0.00 -0.79
CA ALA A 381 3.52 0.96 -1.87
C ALA A 381 3.81 0.29 -3.22
N SER A 382 3.24 0.82 -4.31
CA SER A 382 3.53 0.31 -5.65
C SER A 382 4.83 0.92 -6.17
N ILE A 383 5.79 0.07 -6.54
CA ILE A 383 7.07 0.46 -7.15
C ILE A 383 7.08 0.02 -8.61
N SER A 384 6.92 0.99 -9.51
CA SER A 384 6.91 0.78 -10.96
C SER A 384 8.27 1.04 -11.63
N SER A 385 9.20 1.72 -10.96
CA SER A 385 10.55 2.01 -11.45
C SER A 385 11.56 1.92 -10.31
N SER A 386 12.85 1.86 -10.65
CA SER A 386 13.93 2.03 -9.67
C SER A 386 14.29 3.51 -9.41
N ASP A 387 13.53 4.45 -9.99
CA ASP A 387 13.74 5.88 -9.79
C ASP A 387 13.11 6.35 -8.47
N VAL A 388 13.96 6.74 -7.53
CA VAL A 388 13.58 7.27 -6.22
C VAL A 388 12.63 8.48 -6.31
N ARG A 389 12.67 9.24 -7.41
CA ARG A 389 11.81 10.42 -7.63
C ARG A 389 10.33 10.05 -7.79
N ALA A 390 10.03 8.80 -8.14
CA ALA A 390 8.67 8.29 -8.25
C ALA A 390 8.07 7.95 -6.88
N LEU A 391 8.88 7.90 -5.81
CA LEU A 391 8.39 7.59 -4.47
C LEU A 391 7.50 8.73 -3.94
N ARG A 392 6.50 8.32 -3.17
CA ARG A 392 5.56 9.23 -2.53
C ARG A 392 6.30 10.28 -1.69
N HIS A 393 5.86 11.53 -1.81
CA HIS A 393 6.38 12.68 -1.07
C HIS A 393 7.87 12.99 -1.32
N PHE A 394 8.47 12.51 -2.42
CA PHE A 394 9.81 12.93 -2.83
C PHE A 394 9.92 14.47 -2.83
N ARG A 395 10.96 15.01 -2.18
CA ARG A 395 11.20 16.45 -1.97
C ARG A 395 10.14 17.22 -1.14
N CYS A 396 9.07 16.56 -0.70
CA CYS A 396 8.05 17.19 0.15
C CYS A 396 8.43 17.13 1.64
N ASN A 397 7.94 18.09 2.41
CA ASN A 397 8.05 18.15 3.86
C ASN A 397 6.65 18.15 4.51
N TRP A 398 6.59 18.33 5.84
CA TRP A 398 5.32 18.34 6.56
C TRP A 398 4.31 19.37 6.04
N TYR A 399 4.73 20.51 5.50
CA TYR A 399 3.80 21.53 5.02
C TYR A 399 3.43 21.33 3.55
N THR A 400 4.37 20.84 2.73
CA THR A 400 4.17 20.70 1.29
C THR A 400 3.58 19.34 0.87
N ALA A 401 3.68 18.30 1.71
CA ALA A 401 3.04 17.01 1.45
C ALA A 401 1.51 17.09 1.61
N SER A 402 0.79 16.97 0.49
CA SER A 402 -0.67 17.12 0.41
C SER A 402 -1.29 16.12 -0.59
N PRO A 403 -2.53 15.65 -0.37
CA PRO A 403 -3.36 15.88 0.82
C PRO A 403 -2.86 15.08 2.03
N LYS A 404 -3.12 15.59 3.24
CA LYS A 404 -2.89 14.84 4.48
C LYS A 404 -3.82 13.64 4.57
N HIS A 405 -3.33 12.56 5.16
CA HIS A 405 -4.16 11.38 5.39
C HIS A 405 -5.41 11.74 6.21
N PRO A 406 -6.61 11.25 5.86
CA PRO A 406 -7.82 11.49 6.65
C PRO A 406 -7.71 11.02 8.11
N LYS A 407 -6.91 9.97 8.36
CA LYS A 407 -6.62 9.45 9.71
C LYS A 407 -5.66 10.30 10.53
N MET A 408 -4.93 11.25 9.92
CA MET A 408 -3.86 12.00 10.58
C MET A 408 -4.34 12.73 11.83
N VAL A 409 -5.39 13.56 11.70
CA VAL A 409 -5.92 14.34 12.82
C VAL A 409 -6.53 13.45 13.92
N PRO A 410 -7.35 12.42 13.61
CA PRO A 410 -7.77 11.43 14.60
C PRO A 410 -6.61 10.77 15.36
N LEU A 411 -5.53 10.39 14.66
CA LEU A 411 -4.36 9.77 15.26
C LEU A 411 -3.62 10.75 16.18
N GLN A 412 -3.30 11.97 15.73
CA GLN A 412 -2.69 13.01 16.57
C GLN A 412 -3.47 13.24 17.87
N LYS A 413 -4.81 13.27 17.80
CA LYS A 413 -5.67 13.37 18.99
C LYS A 413 -5.54 12.17 19.91
N ARG A 414 -5.49 10.95 19.35
CA ARG A 414 -5.32 9.71 20.11
C ARG A 414 -3.99 9.72 20.87
N PHE A 415 -2.88 10.02 20.18
CA PHE A 415 -1.54 10.13 20.79
C PHE A 415 -1.51 11.16 21.91
N LEU A 416 -2.07 12.37 21.69
CA LEU A 416 -2.19 13.38 22.72
C LEU A 416 -2.97 12.88 23.95
N LEU A 417 -4.16 12.30 23.76
CA LEU A 417 -5.04 11.87 24.87
C LEU A 417 -4.47 10.68 25.65
N GLN A 418 -3.69 9.81 25.00
CA GLN A 418 -3.08 8.63 25.62
C GLN A 418 -1.70 8.91 26.24
N SER A 419 -1.09 10.05 25.89
CA SER A 419 0.23 10.45 26.38
C SER A 419 0.31 10.55 27.91
N LYS A 420 1.51 10.29 28.45
CA LYS A 420 1.77 10.45 29.88
C LYS A 420 1.56 11.90 30.33
N VAL A 421 1.97 12.89 29.53
CA VAL A 421 1.76 14.31 29.86
C VAL A 421 0.28 14.62 30.08
N TRP A 422 -0.61 14.14 29.20
CA TRP A 422 -2.05 14.38 29.33
C TRP A 422 -2.64 13.70 30.56
N LYS A 423 -2.25 12.44 30.83
CA LYS A 423 -2.65 11.70 32.03
C LYS A 423 -2.20 12.42 33.31
N THR A 424 -0.95 12.88 33.36
CA THR A 424 -0.41 13.66 34.49
C THR A 424 -1.17 14.97 34.70
N LEU A 425 -1.44 15.73 33.64
CA LEU A 425 -2.20 16.99 33.74
C LEU A 425 -3.61 16.76 34.28
N ARG A 426 -4.32 15.73 33.79
CA ARG A 426 -5.67 15.38 34.29
C ARG A 426 -5.66 14.92 35.74
N SER A 427 -4.62 14.22 36.18
CA SER A 427 -4.51 13.78 37.58
C SER A 427 -4.35 14.95 38.56
N ARG A 428 -3.67 16.03 38.14
CA ARG A 428 -3.39 17.21 38.99
C ARG A 428 -4.51 18.25 39.02
N ARG A 429 -5.48 18.21 38.10
CA ARG A 429 -6.59 19.19 38.02
C ARG A 429 -7.89 18.54 37.58
N LYS A 430 -8.93 18.65 38.42
CA LYS A 430 -10.31 18.21 38.13
C LYS A 430 -11.22 19.42 37.87
N GLY A 431 -12.24 19.24 37.01
CA GLY A 431 -13.31 20.23 36.79
C GLY A 431 -12.86 21.60 36.27
N LEU A 432 -13.37 22.68 36.88
CA LEU A 432 -13.18 24.08 36.47
C LEU A 432 -11.70 24.51 36.35
N SER A 433 -10.81 23.89 37.12
CA SER A 433 -9.37 24.16 37.09
C SER A 433 -8.68 23.73 35.77
N PHE A 434 -9.22 22.72 35.09
CA PHE A 434 -8.74 22.25 33.78
C PHE A 434 -9.25 23.12 32.64
N LEU A 435 -10.50 23.62 32.72
CA LEU A 435 -11.03 24.58 31.75
C LEU A 435 -10.20 25.88 31.75
N GLY A 436 -9.80 26.35 32.93
CA GLY A 436 -8.84 27.45 33.06
C GLY A 436 -7.51 27.17 32.36
N PHE A 437 -6.95 25.96 32.51
CA PHE A 437 -5.71 25.57 31.80
C PHE A 437 -5.85 25.72 30.29
N VAL A 438 -6.94 25.20 29.70
CA VAL A 438 -7.19 25.29 28.26
C VAL A 438 -7.31 26.75 27.81
N LEU A 439 -8.08 27.58 28.53
CA LEU A 439 -8.24 29.00 28.22
C LEU A 439 -6.90 29.75 28.26
N PHE A 440 -6.07 29.50 29.27
CA PHE A 440 -4.75 30.12 29.37
C PHE A 440 -3.79 29.64 28.27
N THR A 441 -3.85 28.35 27.88
CA THR A 441 -3.10 27.84 26.73
C THR A 441 -3.52 28.54 25.45
N MET A 442 -4.82 28.72 25.21
CA MET A 442 -5.32 29.44 24.02
C MET A 442 -4.89 30.92 24.01
N ARG A 443 -4.91 31.60 25.16
CA ARG A 443 -4.41 32.98 25.28
C ARG A 443 -2.91 33.04 24.95
N ARG A 444 -2.12 32.11 25.49
CA ARG A 444 -0.68 32.04 25.22
C ARG A 444 -0.37 31.69 23.78
N TRP A 445 -1.16 30.80 23.14
CA TRP A 445 -1.03 30.50 21.72
C TRP A 445 -1.13 31.75 20.85
N ARG A 446 -2.13 32.61 21.09
CA ARG A 446 -2.27 33.89 20.38
C ARG A 446 -1.07 34.82 20.61
N GLN A 447 -0.55 34.87 21.84
CA GLN A 447 0.63 35.66 22.16
C GLN A 447 1.88 35.16 21.43
N HIS A 448 2.13 33.85 21.46
CA HIS A 448 3.25 33.22 20.75
C HIS A 448 3.14 33.46 19.23
N PHE A 449 1.95 33.29 18.66
CA PHE A 449 1.72 33.52 17.23
C PHE A 449 1.99 34.96 16.82
N LYS A 450 1.65 35.94 17.67
CA LYS A 450 1.98 37.35 17.47
C LYS A 450 3.50 37.60 17.59
N ALA A 451 4.17 36.97 18.56
CA ALA A 451 5.61 37.12 18.77
C ALA A 451 6.45 36.62 17.58
N LEU A 452 5.93 35.65 16.81
CA LEU A 452 6.56 35.13 15.60
C LEU A 452 6.23 35.93 14.32
N LYS A 453 5.72 37.17 14.44
CA LYS A 453 5.37 37.99 13.26
C LYS A 453 6.57 38.25 12.34
N SER A 454 7.76 38.48 12.88
CA SER A 454 8.97 38.76 12.09
C SER A 454 9.29 37.62 11.13
N PHE A 455 9.24 36.37 11.58
CA PHE A 455 9.46 35.18 10.75
C PHE A 455 8.52 35.11 9.54
N ARG A 456 7.26 35.54 9.68
CA ARG A 456 6.32 35.59 8.56
C ARG A 456 6.58 36.77 7.62
N SER A 457 7.05 37.89 8.16
CA SER A 457 7.34 39.10 7.38
C SER A 457 8.66 39.00 6.62
N GLU A 458 9.62 38.24 7.14
CA GLU A 458 10.93 37.98 6.52
C GLU A 458 10.90 36.79 5.55
N ALA A 459 9.82 36.01 5.53
CA ALA A 459 9.65 34.92 4.59
C ALA A 459 9.49 35.47 3.16
N VAL A 460 10.45 35.17 2.29
CA VAL A 460 10.45 35.57 0.89
C VAL A 460 10.45 34.34 -0.01
N GLY A 461 9.95 34.47 -1.23
CA GLY A 461 9.98 33.41 -2.24
C GLY A 461 8.69 32.58 -2.32
N PRO A 462 8.66 31.56 -3.20
CA PRO A 462 7.45 30.81 -3.53
C PRO A 462 6.84 30.05 -2.33
N CYS A 463 7.65 29.77 -1.31
CA CYS A 463 7.21 29.07 -0.11
C CYS A 463 6.75 29.99 1.03
N ALA A 464 6.78 31.32 0.85
CA ALA A 464 6.39 32.29 1.89
C ALA A 464 4.95 32.07 2.40
N GLY A 465 4.05 31.58 1.53
CA GLY A 465 2.66 31.27 1.87
C GLY A 465 2.46 30.22 2.98
N TRP A 466 3.48 29.41 3.29
CA TRP A 466 3.40 28.38 4.33
C TRP A 466 3.76 28.89 5.74
N TRP A 467 4.45 30.02 5.86
CA TRP A 467 4.90 30.55 7.15
C TRP A 467 3.78 30.90 8.16
N PRO A 468 2.57 31.31 7.74
CA PRO A 468 1.42 31.38 8.63
C PRO A 468 1.09 30.04 9.31
N ASP A 469 1.14 28.94 8.57
CA ASP A 469 0.86 27.60 9.11
C ASP A 469 2.02 27.13 10.01
N ILE A 470 3.27 27.30 9.56
CA ILE A 470 4.47 26.95 10.33
C ILE A 470 4.47 27.66 11.69
N THR A 471 4.32 28.99 11.70
CA THR A 471 4.34 29.76 12.95
C THR A 471 3.12 29.45 13.81
N ARG A 472 1.96 29.08 13.23
CA ARG A 472 0.78 28.66 13.98
C ARG A 472 1.03 27.36 14.73
N ASP A 473 1.62 26.36 14.08
CA ASP A 473 1.90 25.05 14.66
C ASP A 473 2.97 25.16 15.76
N ILE A 474 4.05 25.89 15.51
CA ILE A 474 5.10 26.15 16.52
C ILE A 474 4.55 26.91 17.73
N SER A 475 3.67 27.89 17.49
CA SER A 475 3.02 28.62 18.58
C SER A 475 2.06 27.74 19.38
N MET A 476 1.33 26.83 18.72
CA MET A 476 0.47 25.86 19.38
C MET A 476 1.31 24.94 20.27
N PHE A 477 2.36 24.35 19.72
CA PHE A 477 3.26 23.43 20.42
C PHE A 477 3.92 24.08 21.64
N THR A 478 4.57 25.23 21.47
CA THR A 478 5.25 25.96 22.55
C THR A 478 4.29 26.50 23.60
N SER A 479 3.08 26.92 23.22
CA SER A 479 2.08 27.35 24.20
C SER A 479 1.62 26.20 25.09
N GLY A 480 1.45 25.01 24.51
CA GLY A 480 1.14 23.79 25.26
C GLY A 480 2.30 23.42 26.20
N TYR A 481 3.52 23.31 25.67
CA TYR A 481 4.72 22.98 26.44
C TYR A 481 4.96 23.95 27.60
N SER A 482 5.03 25.26 27.33
CA SER A 482 5.32 26.26 28.35
C SER A 482 4.27 26.27 29.48
N ARG A 483 3.00 25.95 29.18
CA ARG A 483 1.97 25.81 30.22
C ARG A 483 2.17 24.57 31.08
N VAL A 484 2.64 23.47 30.49
CA VAL A 484 3.04 22.28 31.23
C VAL A 484 4.29 22.58 32.08
N ARG A 485 5.26 23.31 31.53
CA ARG A 485 6.47 23.77 32.24
C ARG A 485 6.14 24.59 33.47
N ASP A 486 5.24 25.57 33.35
CA ASP A 486 4.79 26.39 34.50
C ASP A 486 4.22 25.53 35.64
N MET A 487 3.66 24.35 35.33
CA MET A 487 2.96 23.50 36.29
C MET A 487 3.81 22.37 36.85
N LEU A 488 4.68 21.79 36.04
CA LEU A 488 5.44 20.59 36.37
C LEU A 488 6.92 20.87 36.62
N GLY A 489 7.39 22.09 36.32
CA GLY A 489 8.80 22.42 36.22
C GLY A 489 9.40 21.97 34.87
N GLN A 490 10.51 22.58 34.49
CA GLN A 490 11.16 22.37 33.19
C GLN A 490 11.57 20.92 32.94
N THR A 491 12.26 20.28 33.90
CA THR A 491 12.79 18.92 33.72
C THR A 491 11.69 17.91 33.40
N LEU A 492 10.64 17.88 34.23
CA LEU A 492 9.54 16.93 34.04
C LEU A 492 8.67 17.28 32.82
N ALA A 493 8.44 18.57 32.56
CA ALA A 493 7.72 18.99 31.36
C ALA A 493 8.47 18.57 30.09
N LEU A 494 9.78 18.84 30.00
CA LEU A 494 10.59 18.48 28.85
C LEU A 494 10.59 16.98 28.59
N GLN A 495 10.72 16.17 29.65
CA GLN A 495 10.65 14.72 29.54
C GLN A 495 9.29 14.24 28.99
N LEU A 496 8.18 14.64 29.62
CA LEU A 496 6.86 14.13 29.27
C LEU A 496 6.35 14.67 27.93
N TYR A 497 6.60 15.96 27.65
CA TYR A 497 6.21 16.60 26.40
C TYR A 497 7.11 16.15 25.24
N GLY A 498 8.41 15.96 25.50
CA GLY A 498 9.36 15.40 24.55
C GLY A 498 8.98 13.97 24.14
N GLN A 499 8.62 13.11 25.11
CA GLN A 499 8.12 11.76 24.80
C GLN A 499 6.89 11.81 23.87
N MET A 500 5.88 12.63 24.20
CA MET A 500 4.69 12.78 23.36
C MET A 500 5.02 13.32 21.96
N PHE A 501 5.94 14.29 21.86
CA PHE A 501 6.39 14.85 20.60
C PHE A 501 7.08 13.80 19.73
N LEU A 502 7.98 13.01 20.29
CA LEU A 502 8.69 11.96 19.56
C LEU A 502 7.75 10.83 19.12
N GLU A 503 6.80 10.42 19.96
CA GLU A 503 5.79 9.41 19.61
C GLU A 503 4.88 9.90 18.46
N THR A 504 4.42 11.15 18.54
CA THR A 504 3.59 11.73 17.48
C THR A 504 4.40 11.97 16.20
N GLY A 505 5.61 12.48 16.33
CA GLY A 505 6.55 12.72 15.23
C GLY A 505 6.92 11.42 14.52
N ARG A 506 7.14 10.31 15.25
CA ARG A 506 7.33 8.98 14.66
C ARG A 506 6.16 8.62 13.74
N MET A 507 4.92 8.70 14.22
CA MET A 507 3.72 8.40 13.44
C MET A 507 3.60 9.32 12.20
N GLU A 508 3.84 10.63 12.35
CA GLU A 508 3.80 11.58 11.24
C GLU A 508 4.87 11.31 10.18
N MET A 509 6.09 10.97 10.61
CA MET A 509 7.21 10.66 9.72
C MET A 509 7.00 9.33 8.99
N ARG A 510 6.29 8.36 9.58
CA ARG A 510 5.94 7.07 8.93
C ARG A 510 4.85 7.23 7.87
N TRP A 511 4.06 8.30 7.97
CA TRP A 511 3.24 8.75 6.86
C TRP A 511 4.03 9.60 5.86
N LEU A 512 4.95 10.44 6.31
CA LEU A 512 5.65 11.34 5.41
C LEU A 512 6.66 10.60 4.53
N TRP A 513 7.43 9.67 5.09
CA TRP A 513 8.49 8.94 4.41
C TRP A 513 8.08 7.48 4.14
N PRO A 514 8.51 6.91 3.00
CA PRO A 514 8.27 5.49 2.71
C PRO A 514 8.87 4.55 3.76
N ASP A 515 8.30 3.36 3.89
CA ASP A 515 8.83 2.29 4.74
C ASP A 515 10.19 1.77 4.22
N PRO A 516 11.11 1.31 5.08
CA PRO A 516 12.42 0.80 4.67
C PRO A 516 12.37 -0.31 3.62
N THR A 517 11.31 -1.13 3.63
CA THR A 517 11.11 -2.19 2.65
C THR A 517 10.91 -1.65 1.22
N ILE A 518 10.41 -0.42 1.07
CA ILE A 518 10.27 0.26 -0.23
C ILE A 518 11.65 0.61 -0.81
N PHE A 519 12.57 1.07 0.04
CA PHE A 519 13.93 1.37 -0.39
C PHE A 519 14.73 0.10 -0.67
N ALA A 520 14.53 -0.95 0.11
CA ALA A 520 15.15 -2.26 -0.11
C ALA A 520 14.77 -2.89 -1.46
N ALA A 521 13.63 -2.49 -2.03
CA ALA A 521 13.16 -2.94 -3.34
C ALA A 521 13.77 -2.18 -4.54
N LEU A 522 14.55 -1.13 -4.29
CA LEU A 522 15.26 -0.39 -5.34
C LEU A 522 16.56 -1.12 -5.75
N ASP A 523 17.05 -0.86 -6.96
CA ASP A 523 18.32 -1.44 -7.45
C ASP A 523 19.53 -0.99 -6.62
N ARG A 524 19.45 0.21 -6.01
CA ARG A 524 20.50 0.82 -5.18
C ARG A 524 19.90 1.36 -3.87
N PRO A 525 19.60 0.49 -2.88
CA PRO A 525 18.85 0.89 -1.69
C PRO A 525 19.48 2.02 -0.89
N ALA A 526 20.78 1.92 -0.55
CA ALA A 526 21.48 2.95 0.23
C ALA A 526 21.50 4.31 -0.47
N GLU A 527 21.74 4.32 -1.78
CA GLU A 527 21.71 5.54 -2.59
C GLU A 527 20.29 6.11 -2.68
N GLY A 528 19.27 5.26 -2.84
CA GLY A 528 17.87 5.67 -2.82
C GLY A 528 17.48 6.37 -1.51
N VAL A 529 17.88 5.83 -0.35
CA VAL A 529 17.65 6.50 0.96
C VAL A 529 18.36 7.85 1.03
N ARG A 530 19.65 7.90 0.64
CA ARG A 530 20.44 9.14 0.62
C ARG A 530 19.80 10.20 -0.27
N ASP A 531 19.45 9.84 -1.50
CA ASP A 531 18.94 10.77 -2.51
C ASP A 531 17.52 11.26 -2.14
N TYR A 532 16.66 10.39 -1.60
CA TYR A 532 15.36 10.78 -1.06
C TYR A 532 15.50 11.77 0.10
N TRP A 533 16.40 11.47 1.05
CA TRP A 533 16.63 12.31 2.21
C TRP A 533 17.22 13.67 1.83
N LEU A 534 18.19 13.70 0.90
CA LEU A 534 18.73 14.95 0.37
C LEU A 534 17.65 15.80 -0.31
N ALA A 535 16.79 15.20 -1.12
CA ALA A 535 15.66 15.92 -1.71
C ALA A 535 14.69 16.47 -0.64
N PHE A 536 14.45 15.73 0.44
CA PHE A 536 13.70 16.26 1.59
C PHE A 536 14.41 17.47 2.24
N MET A 537 15.74 17.42 2.38
CA MET A 537 16.53 18.54 2.91
C MET A 537 16.46 19.77 2.00
N GLU A 538 16.55 19.59 0.68
CA GLU A 538 16.34 20.64 -0.33
C GLU A 538 14.96 21.28 -0.17
N GLY A 539 13.90 20.47 -0.07
CA GLY A 539 12.54 20.97 0.14
C GLY A 539 12.37 21.72 1.46
N CYS A 540 13.09 21.34 2.52
CA CYS A 540 13.12 22.08 3.79
C CYS A 540 13.91 23.39 3.69
N GLN A 541 15.01 23.42 2.92
CA GLN A 541 15.77 24.64 2.66
C GLN A 541 15.00 25.64 1.81
N GLU A 542 14.27 25.18 0.78
CA GLU A 542 13.38 26.00 -0.04
C GLU A 542 12.23 26.61 0.77
N LEU A 543 11.70 25.86 1.74
CA LEU A 543 10.71 26.37 2.69
C LEU A 543 11.31 27.43 3.64
N GLY A 544 12.64 27.44 3.80
CA GLY A 544 13.37 28.33 4.71
C GLY A 544 13.40 27.86 6.16
N VAL A 545 13.01 26.60 6.44
CA VAL A 545 12.98 26.08 7.82
C VAL A 545 14.34 25.59 8.31
N LEU A 546 15.29 25.36 7.40
CA LEU A 546 16.68 25.06 7.70
C LEU A 546 17.62 25.58 6.60
N ARG A 547 18.92 25.63 6.90
CA ARG A 547 20.00 25.72 5.90
C ARG A 547 21.01 24.62 6.16
N TYR A 548 21.55 24.04 5.10
CA TYR A 548 22.55 23.01 5.20
C TYR A 548 23.61 23.13 4.10
N GLU A 549 24.78 22.56 4.36
CA GLU A 549 25.88 22.43 3.42
C GLU A 549 26.22 20.95 3.26
N THR A 550 26.70 20.56 2.07
CA THR A 550 27.12 19.18 1.82
C THR A 550 28.51 19.11 1.23
N GLN A 551 29.23 18.05 1.59
CA GLN A 551 30.53 17.70 1.04
C GLN A 551 30.49 16.20 0.69
N THR A 552 30.88 15.85 -0.53
CA THR A 552 30.90 14.46 -0.99
C THR A 552 32.32 14.04 -1.32
N GLU A 553 32.77 12.95 -0.72
CA GLU A 553 34.08 12.33 -0.96
C GLU A 553 33.88 10.83 -1.20
N GLY A 554 33.95 10.40 -2.46
CA GLY A 554 33.72 8.99 -2.83
C GLY A 554 32.30 8.52 -2.47
N ASN A 555 32.21 7.50 -1.62
CA ASN A 555 30.94 6.93 -1.14
C ASN A 555 30.41 7.59 0.15
N ARG A 556 31.09 8.63 0.64
CA ARG A 556 30.74 9.35 1.86
C ARG A 556 30.16 10.72 1.51
N LEU A 557 29.03 11.03 2.13
CA LEU A 557 28.40 12.34 2.12
C LEU A 557 28.38 12.88 3.55
N VAL A 558 28.90 14.08 3.76
CA VAL A 558 28.75 14.83 5.00
C VAL A 558 27.79 15.98 4.75
N CYS A 559 26.76 16.07 5.58
CA CYS A 559 25.75 17.14 5.57
C CYS A 559 25.81 17.88 6.91
N GLU A 560 25.98 19.20 6.86
CA GLU A 560 26.01 20.07 8.03
C GLU A 560 24.81 21.01 8.02
N ILE A 561 23.90 20.87 8.99
CA ILE A 561 22.79 21.80 9.20
C ILE A 561 23.33 22.99 9.98
N THR A 562 23.43 24.14 9.31
CA THR A 562 24.01 25.39 9.85
C THR A 562 22.94 26.32 10.44
N HIS A 563 21.67 26.15 10.07
CA HIS A 563 20.57 26.95 10.58
C HIS A 563 19.28 26.13 10.75
N CYS A 564 18.53 26.40 11.81
CA CYS A 564 17.22 25.79 12.08
C CYS A 564 16.21 26.86 12.54
N ALA A 565 15.22 27.17 11.71
CA ALA A 565 14.20 28.17 12.03
C ALA A 565 13.32 27.73 13.22
N TYR A 566 13.07 26.43 13.39
CA TYR A 566 12.33 25.90 14.53
C TYR A 566 13.01 26.24 15.85
N ALA A 567 14.33 26.01 15.95
CA ALA A 567 15.11 26.34 17.13
C ALA A 567 15.14 27.85 17.41
N ALA A 568 15.27 28.68 16.37
CA ALA A 568 15.20 30.14 16.50
C ALA A 568 13.83 30.61 17.03
N MET A 569 12.72 30.03 16.53
CA MET A 569 11.38 30.31 17.03
C MET A 569 11.19 29.83 18.47
N PHE A 570 11.73 28.67 18.85
CA PHE A 570 11.68 28.17 20.23
C PHE A 570 12.42 29.09 21.18
N ALA A 571 13.63 29.55 20.83
CA ALA A 571 14.38 30.53 21.62
C ALA A 571 13.61 31.86 21.75
N ARG A 572 13.01 32.35 20.65
CA ARG A 572 12.18 33.57 20.66
C ARG A 572 10.97 33.47 21.59
N LEU A 573 10.46 32.27 21.79
CA LEU A 573 9.31 31.97 22.65
C LEU A 573 9.71 31.43 24.03
N ASP A 574 10.95 31.68 24.46
CA ASP A 574 11.47 31.29 25.77
C ASP A 574 11.38 29.78 26.03
N CYS A 575 11.58 28.95 25.00
CA CYS A 575 11.62 27.49 25.09
C CYS A 575 12.86 26.87 24.38
N PRO A 576 14.08 27.41 24.52
CA PRO A 576 15.26 26.94 23.76
C PRO A 576 15.57 25.45 23.97
N GLU A 577 15.19 24.87 25.12
CA GLU A 577 15.37 23.46 25.44
C GLU A 577 14.61 22.50 24.50
N LEU A 578 13.63 23.00 23.73
CA LEU A 578 12.90 22.20 22.74
C LEU A 578 13.68 21.99 21.43
N ALA A 579 14.77 22.74 21.19
CA ALA A 579 15.50 22.72 19.92
C ALA A 579 16.04 21.33 19.55
N ALA A 580 16.40 20.51 20.55
CA ALA A 580 16.92 19.17 20.32
C ALA A 580 15.85 18.19 19.82
N LEU A 581 14.57 18.40 20.14
CA LEU A 581 13.51 17.44 19.83
C LEU A 581 13.34 17.22 18.33
N VAL A 582 13.46 18.27 17.52
CA VAL A 582 13.34 18.18 16.06
C VAL A 582 14.45 17.29 15.49
N ARG A 583 15.70 17.48 15.94
CA ARG A 583 16.85 16.67 15.50
C ARG A 583 16.75 15.22 15.97
N GLN A 584 16.22 14.98 17.18
CA GLN A 584 15.96 13.62 17.67
C GLN A 584 14.92 12.89 16.81
N MET A 585 13.83 13.56 16.45
CA MET A 585 12.79 13.00 15.57
C MET A 585 13.34 12.69 14.18
N GLU A 586 14.08 13.61 13.56
CA GLU A 586 14.67 13.41 12.23
C GLU A 586 15.72 12.30 12.22
N HIS A 587 16.57 12.23 13.26
CA HIS A 587 17.53 11.14 13.41
C HIS A 587 16.81 9.79 13.49
N GLU A 588 15.79 9.69 14.33
CA GLU A 588 15.01 8.46 14.49
C GLU A 588 14.30 8.04 13.19
N ALA A 589 13.74 9.00 12.45
CA ALA A 589 13.10 8.75 11.17
C ALA A 589 14.11 8.30 10.10
N LEU A 590 15.29 8.92 10.04
CA LEU A 590 16.32 8.59 9.04
C LEU A 590 16.95 7.24 9.33
N ALA A 591 17.28 6.97 10.60
CA ALA A 591 17.79 5.67 11.03
C ALA A 591 16.78 4.56 10.72
N TYR A 592 15.49 4.80 10.97
CA TYR A 592 14.44 3.86 10.59
C TYR A 592 14.41 3.63 9.08
N MET A 593 14.30 4.69 8.28
CA MET A 593 14.29 4.63 6.80
C MET A 593 15.50 3.88 6.23
N ALA A 594 16.67 4.03 6.84
CA ALA A 594 17.93 3.42 6.42
C ALA A 594 18.09 1.95 6.81
N SER A 595 17.29 1.43 7.75
CA SER A 595 17.51 0.13 8.44
C SER A 595 17.68 -1.09 7.52
N ASN A 596 17.06 -1.07 6.32
CA ASN A 596 17.13 -2.17 5.35
C ASN A 596 17.91 -1.82 4.08
N SER A 597 18.67 -0.73 4.08
CA SER A 597 19.31 -0.20 2.87
C SER A 597 20.81 -0.48 2.77
N GLY A 598 21.45 -0.86 3.88
CA GLY A 598 22.90 -0.95 4.02
C GLY A 598 23.61 0.41 4.13
N LEU A 599 22.87 1.52 4.23
CA LEU A 599 23.43 2.85 4.46
C LEU A 599 23.95 2.98 5.89
N GLU A 600 25.24 3.28 6.03
CA GLU A 600 25.83 3.64 7.33
C GLU A 600 25.51 5.09 7.65
N LEU A 601 25.00 5.34 8.87
CA LEU A 601 24.59 6.65 9.37
C LEU A 601 25.35 6.99 10.66
N ASP A 602 26.02 8.13 10.69
CA ASP A 602 26.51 8.78 11.90
C ASP A 602 25.84 10.16 12.04
N TRP A 603 25.32 10.44 13.22
CA TRP A 603 24.53 11.63 13.51
C TRP A 603 25.01 12.31 14.78
N GLN A 604 25.47 13.55 14.65
CA GLN A 604 25.95 14.37 15.75
C GLN A 604 25.10 15.64 15.83
N ALA A 605 24.19 15.69 16.80
CA ALA A 605 23.35 16.87 17.03
C ALA A 605 24.16 17.96 17.77
N GLY A 606 24.05 19.19 17.29
CA GLY A 606 24.67 20.37 17.90
C GLY A 606 23.64 21.28 18.59
N PRO A 607 24.10 22.41 19.18
CA PRO A 607 23.23 23.38 19.82
C PRO A 607 22.30 24.07 18.80
N SER A 608 21.19 24.62 19.28
CA SER A 608 20.25 25.42 18.46
C SER A 608 19.75 24.70 17.20
N GLY A 609 19.63 23.37 17.27
CA GLY A 609 19.14 22.54 16.17
C GLY A 609 20.13 22.37 15.02
N THR A 610 21.42 22.68 15.20
CA THR A 610 22.47 22.29 14.23
C THR A 610 22.71 20.78 14.29
N ALA A 611 23.29 20.20 13.24
CA ALA A 611 23.69 18.79 13.23
C ALA A 611 24.75 18.54 12.15
N ARG A 612 25.66 17.60 12.41
CA ARG A 612 26.54 17.00 11.41
C ARG A 612 26.09 15.57 11.17
N ILE A 613 25.72 15.26 9.93
CA ILE A 613 25.22 13.96 9.50
C ILE A 613 26.20 13.40 8.48
N MET A 614 26.70 12.20 8.71
CA MET A 614 27.50 11.46 7.74
C MET A 614 26.71 10.25 7.24
N LEU A 615 26.59 10.15 5.92
CA LEU A 615 26.00 9.02 5.22
C LEU A 615 27.09 8.32 4.41
N LYS A 616 27.25 7.01 4.57
CA LYS A 616 28.22 6.22 3.80
C LYS A 616 27.52 5.04 3.12
N THR A 617 27.62 5.01 1.79
CA THR A 617 27.05 3.92 0.98
C THR A 617 28.06 2.78 0.82
N PRO A 618 27.63 1.50 0.75
CA PRO A 618 28.56 0.38 0.52
C PRO A 618 29.36 0.52 -0.78
N LEU A 619 30.61 0.08 -0.78
CA LEU A 619 31.41 -0.01 -2.01
C LEU A 619 30.92 -1.21 -2.86
N SER A 620 31.06 -1.11 -4.19
CA SER A 620 30.57 -2.13 -5.12
C SER A 620 31.18 -3.53 -4.91
N SER A 621 32.36 -3.63 -4.26
CA SER A 621 33.04 -4.88 -3.90
C SER A 621 32.43 -5.64 -2.72
N ASP A 622 31.59 -4.99 -1.91
CA ASP A 622 30.99 -5.58 -0.70
C ASP A 622 29.57 -6.13 -0.93
N ARG A 623 29.09 -6.14 -2.19
CA ARG A 623 27.78 -6.69 -2.54
C ARG A 623 27.78 -8.21 -2.48
N GLN A 624 27.56 -8.79 -1.30
CA GLN A 624 27.00 -10.14 -1.24
C GLN A 624 25.55 -10.08 -1.74
N PRO A 625 25.12 -10.97 -2.67
CA PRO A 625 23.72 -11.05 -3.05
C PRO A 625 22.87 -11.31 -1.80
N ALA A 626 21.76 -10.58 -1.68
CA ALA A 626 20.86 -10.59 -0.53
C ALA A 626 20.05 -11.90 -0.39
N GLU A 627 20.68 -13.06 -0.48
CA GLU A 627 20.06 -14.38 -0.37
C GLU A 627 20.28 -15.06 1.00
N GLN A 628 20.96 -14.42 1.97
CA GLN A 628 21.33 -15.11 3.24
C GLN A 628 20.90 -14.47 4.57
N GLN A 629 20.16 -13.36 4.60
CA GLN A 629 19.74 -12.74 5.88
C GLN A 629 18.27 -12.97 6.29
N GLN A 630 17.64 -14.06 5.85
CA GLN A 630 16.32 -14.50 6.37
C GLN A 630 16.34 -15.83 7.11
N ARG A 631 17.52 -16.35 7.48
CA ARG A 631 17.62 -17.34 8.55
C ARG A 631 18.11 -16.64 9.80
N VAL A 632 17.33 -16.79 10.88
CA VAL A 632 17.57 -16.36 12.28
C VAL A 632 16.75 -15.15 12.71
N SER A 633 15.46 -15.40 12.98
CA SER A 633 14.83 -15.11 14.28
C SER A 633 13.44 -15.76 14.25
N VAL A 634 13.34 -16.88 14.97
CA VAL A 634 12.14 -17.70 15.19
C VAL A 634 11.02 -16.88 15.82
#